data_AF-A0A7Y2NP00-F1
#
_entry.id   AF-A0A7Y2NP00-F1
#
_cell.length_a   1.000
_cell.length_b   1.000
_cell.length_c   1.000
_cell.angle_alpha   90.00
_cell.angle_beta   90.00
_cell.angle_gamma   90.00
#
_symmetry.space_group_name_H-M   'P 1'
#
loop_
_entity.id
_entity.type
_entity.pdbx_description
1 polymer ?
#
loop_
_entity_poly.entity_id
_entity_poly.type
_entity_poly.pdbx_seq_one_letter_code
_entity_poly.pdbx_strand_id
1 'polypeptide(L)'
;MKNQQIATVFNEIASLLEIKGENPFRIRAYQRAAVNIGGLTQDVAAMADEELRSIPGIGPDLVGRIREFLGEERVALHEDLKKEIPAGLLDILRVPGVGPKTVKTLYEKAEVRGLDDLEMLIRKGNLAGLPGIQRKAEENIRKGIETLHRVRERNPLGKALPIADDIVRRLRAKAPLGRIAVAGSIRRW
;
A
#
# COMPACT_ATOMS: atom_id res chain seq x y z
N MET A 1 17.76 -1.54 -1.47
CA MET A 1 17.70 -0.27 -2.25
C MET A 1 16.65 0.62 -1.61
N LYS A 2 16.99 1.88 -1.35
CA LYS A 2 16.07 2.84 -0.70
C LYS A 2 14.87 3.20 -1.58
N ASN A 3 14.95 2.91 -2.88
CA ASN A 3 13.90 3.14 -3.88
C ASN A 3 12.51 2.63 -3.44
N GLN A 4 12.41 1.39 -2.97
CA GLN A 4 11.14 0.78 -2.57
C GLN A 4 10.54 1.45 -1.32
N GLN A 5 11.39 1.93 -0.42
CA GLN A 5 10.95 2.65 0.78
C GLN A 5 10.40 4.03 0.39
N ILE A 6 11.12 4.77 -0.48
CA ILE A 6 10.66 6.06 -1.00
C ILE A 6 9.35 5.92 -1.77
N ALA A 7 9.26 4.92 -2.65
CA ALA A 7 8.03 4.64 -3.40
C ALA A 7 6.84 4.37 -2.47
N THR A 8 7.07 3.63 -1.38
CA THR A 8 6.05 3.36 -0.37
C THR A 8 5.59 4.66 0.31
N VAL A 9 6.53 5.48 0.79
CA VAL A 9 6.21 6.77 1.43
C VAL A 9 5.48 7.71 0.47
N PHE A 10 5.89 7.79 -0.80
CA PHE A 10 5.23 8.65 -1.78
C PHE A 10 3.82 8.17 -2.11
N ASN A 11 3.56 6.86 -2.16
CA ASN A 11 2.23 6.31 -2.29
C ASN A 11 1.34 6.59 -1.06
N GLU A 12 1.91 6.51 0.15
CA GLU A 12 1.21 6.88 1.39
C GLU A 12 0.85 8.38 1.38
N ILE A 13 1.78 9.27 1.02
CA ILE A 13 1.52 10.71 0.85
C ILE A 13 0.41 10.95 -0.17
N ALA A 14 0.46 10.32 -1.34
CA ALA A 14 -0.57 10.47 -2.36
C ALA A 14 -1.96 10.06 -1.83
N SER A 15 -2.03 8.95 -1.10
CA SER A 15 -3.26 8.43 -0.51
C SER A 15 -3.82 9.39 0.54
N LEU A 16 -2.96 9.92 1.41
CA LEU A 16 -3.34 10.90 2.44
C LEU A 16 -3.83 12.21 1.81
N LEU A 17 -3.15 12.72 0.80
CA LEU A 17 -3.57 13.90 0.04
C LEU A 17 -4.94 13.68 -0.63
N GLU A 18 -5.18 12.48 -1.18
CA GLU A 18 -6.45 12.15 -1.81
C GLU A 18 -7.60 12.06 -0.80
N ILE A 19 -7.36 11.47 0.38
CA ILE A 19 -8.33 11.45 1.49
C ILE A 19 -8.67 12.88 1.93
N LYS A 20 -7.66 13.75 2.07
CA LYS A 20 -7.86 15.17 2.44
C LYS A 20 -8.57 15.97 1.34
N GLY A 21 -8.65 15.46 0.11
CA GLY A 21 -9.24 16.19 -1.02
C GLY A 21 -8.36 17.30 -1.55
N GLU A 22 -7.04 17.15 -1.42
CA GLU A 22 -6.04 18.08 -1.93
C GLU A 22 -5.99 18.12 -3.46
N ASN A 23 -5.16 19.01 -4.00
CA ASN A 23 -5.06 19.24 -5.44
C ASN A 23 -4.78 17.93 -6.24
N PRO A 24 -5.62 17.57 -7.24
CA PRO A 24 -5.46 16.37 -8.04
C PRO A 24 -4.14 16.26 -8.82
N PHE A 25 -3.54 17.40 -9.21
CA PHE A 25 -2.23 17.42 -9.85
C PHE A 25 -1.12 16.99 -8.87
N ARG A 26 -1.20 17.43 -7.62
CA ARG A 26 -0.24 17.06 -6.57
C ARG A 26 -0.34 15.57 -6.24
N ILE A 27 -1.56 15.05 -6.08
CA ILE A 27 -1.80 13.61 -5.85
C ILE A 27 -1.18 12.78 -6.98
N ARG A 28 -1.46 13.13 -8.25
CA ARG A 28 -0.90 12.44 -9.41
C ARG A 28 0.62 12.54 -9.50
N ALA A 29 1.21 13.65 -9.07
CA ALA A 29 2.66 13.81 -9.04
C ALA A 29 3.31 12.79 -8.09
N TYR A 30 2.81 12.66 -6.87
CA TYR A 30 3.31 11.67 -5.90
C TYR A 30 3.09 10.22 -6.38
N GLN A 31 1.91 9.90 -6.96
CA GLN A 31 1.65 8.57 -7.54
C GLN A 31 2.62 8.22 -8.66
N ARG A 32 2.87 9.15 -9.60
CA ARG A 32 3.82 8.92 -10.69
C ARG A 32 5.24 8.78 -10.19
N ALA A 33 5.65 9.62 -9.24
CA ALA A 33 6.97 9.55 -8.63
C ALA A 33 7.18 8.21 -7.92
N ALA A 34 6.20 7.72 -7.17
CA ALA A 34 6.28 6.42 -6.51
C ALA A 34 6.46 5.26 -7.50
N VAL A 35 5.68 5.24 -8.59
CA VAL A 35 5.80 4.22 -9.65
C VAL A 35 7.18 4.28 -10.31
N ASN A 36 7.63 5.47 -10.70
CA ASN A 36 8.88 5.63 -11.42
C ASN A 36 10.08 5.28 -10.54
N ILE A 37 10.14 5.78 -9.30
CA ILE A 37 11.21 5.46 -8.34
C ILE A 37 11.23 3.96 -8.02
N GLY A 38 10.06 3.37 -7.77
CA GLY A 38 9.96 1.94 -7.46
C GLY A 38 10.38 1.03 -8.62
N GLY A 39 10.29 1.50 -9.87
CA GLY A 39 10.71 0.78 -11.06
C GLY A 39 12.20 0.94 -11.44
N LEU A 40 12.94 1.82 -10.76
CA LEU A 40 14.36 2.04 -11.06
C LEU A 40 15.22 0.87 -10.60
N THR A 41 16.14 0.46 -11.47
CA THR A 41 17.20 -0.51 -11.16
C THR A 41 18.40 0.14 -10.47
N GLN A 42 18.66 1.42 -10.74
CA GLN A 42 19.70 2.22 -10.11
C GLN A 42 19.21 2.77 -8.76
N ASP A 43 20.07 2.79 -7.75
CA ASP A 43 19.72 3.36 -6.44
C ASP A 43 19.65 4.89 -6.51
N VAL A 44 18.51 5.44 -6.10
CA VAL A 44 18.28 6.89 -6.06
C VAL A 44 19.22 7.63 -5.13
N ALA A 45 19.81 6.93 -4.14
CA ALA A 45 20.83 7.49 -3.26
C ALA A 45 22.12 7.85 -4.00
N ALA A 46 22.42 7.17 -5.11
CA ALA A 46 23.62 7.38 -5.91
C ALA A 46 23.42 8.37 -7.06
N MET A 47 22.19 8.85 -7.28
CA MET A 47 21.87 9.78 -8.38
C MET A 47 22.10 11.23 -7.97
N ALA A 48 22.54 12.06 -8.90
CA ALA A 48 22.58 13.52 -8.76
C ALA A 48 21.17 14.13 -8.88
N ASP A 49 20.99 15.37 -8.43
CA ASP A 49 19.68 16.05 -8.49
C ASP A 49 19.18 16.22 -9.93
N GLU A 50 20.08 16.51 -10.86
CA GLU A 50 19.80 16.63 -12.29
C GLU A 50 19.30 15.30 -12.87
N GLU A 51 19.92 14.18 -12.48
CA GLU A 51 19.49 12.85 -12.89
C GLU A 51 18.12 12.50 -12.32
N LEU A 52 17.85 12.86 -11.05
CA LEU A 52 16.54 12.66 -10.44
C LEU A 52 15.46 13.48 -11.14
N ARG A 53 15.76 14.72 -11.56
CA ARG A 53 14.84 15.58 -12.32
C ARG A 53 14.57 15.07 -13.73
N SER A 54 15.47 14.26 -14.30
CA SER A 54 15.26 13.65 -15.61
C SER A 54 14.18 12.56 -15.58
N ILE A 55 13.85 12.04 -14.39
CA ILE A 55 12.81 11.03 -14.22
C ILE A 55 11.44 11.68 -14.46
N PRO A 56 10.59 11.10 -15.34
CA PRO A 56 9.28 11.65 -15.63
C PRO A 56 8.45 11.89 -14.36
N GLY A 57 7.90 13.11 -14.22
CA GLY A 57 7.04 13.45 -13.08
C GLY A 57 7.77 13.76 -11.77
N ILE A 58 9.11 13.77 -11.74
CA ILE A 58 9.89 14.22 -10.59
C ILE A 58 10.35 15.66 -10.82
N GLY A 59 9.70 16.60 -10.14
CA GLY A 59 10.08 18.01 -10.13
C GLY A 59 11.01 18.38 -8.95
N PRO A 60 11.43 19.66 -8.85
CA PRO A 60 12.32 20.14 -7.79
C PRO A 60 11.81 19.86 -6.36
N ASP A 61 10.50 20.00 -6.10
CA ASP A 61 9.90 19.67 -4.81
C ASP A 61 10.11 18.19 -4.45
N LEU A 62 9.82 17.29 -5.38
CA LEU A 62 9.97 15.85 -5.18
C LEU A 62 11.43 15.43 -5.00
N VAL A 63 12.37 16.06 -5.72
CA VAL A 63 13.81 15.85 -5.46
C VAL A 63 14.17 16.24 -4.03
N GLY A 64 13.68 17.40 -3.56
CA GLY A 64 13.83 17.81 -2.17
C GLY A 64 13.31 16.74 -1.20
N ARG A 65 12.13 16.17 -1.46
CA ARG A 65 11.55 15.09 -0.62
C ARG A 65 12.34 13.78 -0.66
N ILE A 66 12.93 13.44 -1.82
CA ILE A 66 13.82 12.28 -1.94
C ILE A 66 15.05 12.50 -1.06
N ARG A 67 15.69 13.67 -1.16
CA ARG A 67 16.88 14.01 -0.35
C ARG A 67 16.58 14.03 1.14
N GLU A 68 15.43 14.58 1.52
CA GLU A 68 14.92 14.57 2.89
C GLU A 68 14.80 13.14 3.43
N PHE A 69 14.16 12.24 2.67
CA PHE A 69 14.07 10.83 3.04
C PHE A 69 15.43 10.13 3.11
N LEU A 70 16.35 10.44 2.21
CA LEU A 70 17.68 9.81 2.21
C LEU A 70 18.51 10.19 3.45
N GLY A 71 18.36 11.43 3.94
CA GLY A 71 19.05 11.94 5.11
C GLY A 71 18.41 11.52 6.44
N GLU A 72 17.09 11.64 6.56
CA GLU A 72 16.39 11.45 7.84
C GLU A 72 15.51 10.18 7.91
N GLU A 73 15.41 9.42 6.81
CA GLU A 73 14.49 8.29 6.65
C GLU A 73 13.01 8.61 6.90
N ARG A 74 12.67 9.90 6.84
CA ARG A 74 11.31 10.44 6.99
C ARG A 74 11.13 11.62 6.05
N VAL A 75 9.87 11.97 5.79
CA VAL A 75 9.48 13.14 4.99
C VAL A 75 8.53 13.97 5.84
N ALA A 76 8.83 15.24 6.12
CA ALA A 76 8.03 16.08 7.00
C ALA A 76 6.56 16.16 6.56
N LEU A 77 6.32 16.32 5.25
CA LEU A 77 4.96 16.32 4.69
C LEU A 77 4.20 15.04 5.04
N HIS A 78 4.87 13.89 5.03
CA HIS A 78 4.25 12.61 5.37
C HIS A 78 3.84 12.57 6.85
N GLU A 79 4.73 13.00 7.73
CA GLU A 79 4.49 13.04 9.17
C GLU A 79 3.36 14.02 9.54
N ASP A 80 3.29 15.17 8.86
CA ASP A 80 2.23 16.15 9.09
C ASP A 80 0.88 15.65 8.61
N LEU A 81 0.81 15.03 7.42
CA LEU A 81 -0.42 14.40 6.92
C LEU A 81 -0.91 13.26 7.84
N LYS A 82 0.02 12.50 8.45
CA LYS A 82 -0.32 11.45 9.43
C LYS A 82 -0.92 11.99 10.74
N LYS A 83 -0.58 13.22 11.13
CA LYS A 83 -1.17 13.86 12.34
C LYS A 83 -2.57 14.38 12.07
N GLU A 84 -2.85 14.82 10.86
CA GLU A 84 -4.15 15.37 10.47
C GLU A 84 -5.19 14.27 10.22
N ILE A 85 -4.76 13.09 9.76
CA ILE A 85 -5.66 11.99 9.37
C ILE A 85 -5.64 10.91 10.47
N PRO A 86 -6.82 10.49 10.99
CA PRO A 86 -6.88 9.42 11.98
C PRO A 86 -6.14 8.16 11.53
N ALA A 87 -5.28 7.61 12.39
CA ALA A 87 -4.45 6.45 12.06
C ALA A 87 -5.29 5.23 11.60
N GLY A 88 -6.52 5.08 12.09
CA GLY A 88 -7.41 4.00 11.67
C GLY A 88 -7.82 4.08 10.19
N LEU A 89 -7.80 5.25 9.55
CA LEU A 89 -8.04 5.38 8.11
C LEU A 89 -6.89 4.80 7.27
N LEU A 90 -5.66 4.86 7.78
CA LEU A 90 -4.52 4.20 7.14
C LEU A 90 -4.63 2.68 7.22
N ASP A 91 -5.19 2.14 8.31
CA ASP A 91 -5.46 0.70 8.41
C ASP A 91 -6.55 0.25 7.43
N ILE A 92 -7.55 1.09 7.15
CA ILE A 92 -8.55 0.82 6.12
C ILE A 92 -7.93 0.82 4.72
N LEU A 93 -6.96 1.71 4.42
CA LEU A 93 -6.23 1.69 3.15
C LEU A 93 -5.46 0.38 2.91
N ARG A 94 -5.10 -0.35 3.97
CA ARG A 94 -4.43 -1.65 3.86
C ARG A 94 -5.38 -2.78 3.46
N VAL A 95 -6.70 -2.55 3.50
CA VAL A 95 -7.70 -3.52 3.08
C VAL A 95 -7.63 -3.68 1.56
N PRO A 96 -7.33 -4.89 1.04
CA PRO A 96 -7.29 -5.12 -0.40
C PRO A 96 -8.61 -4.73 -1.07
N GLY A 97 -8.52 -3.96 -2.15
CA GLY A 97 -9.69 -3.46 -2.89
C GLY A 97 -10.29 -2.16 -2.32
N VAL A 98 -9.75 -1.62 -1.24
CA VAL A 98 -10.09 -0.28 -0.74
C VAL A 98 -9.04 0.72 -1.19
N GLY A 99 -9.48 1.76 -1.91
CA GLY A 99 -8.62 2.86 -2.35
C GLY A 99 -8.89 4.16 -1.58
N PRO A 100 -8.02 5.18 -1.74
CA PRO A 100 -8.14 6.45 -1.02
C PRO A 100 -9.48 7.18 -1.22
N LYS A 101 -10.07 7.10 -2.42
CA LYS A 101 -11.41 7.64 -2.69
C LYS A 101 -12.48 6.98 -1.83
N THR A 102 -12.43 5.65 -1.71
CA THR A 102 -13.37 4.90 -0.88
C THR A 102 -13.18 5.28 0.58
N VAL A 103 -11.94 5.37 1.06
CA VAL A 103 -11.64 5.81 2.43
C VAL A 103 -12.16 7.22 2.70
N LYS A 104 -11.98 8.14 1.75
CA LYS A 104 -12.55 9.48 1.83
C LYS A 104 -14.07 9.44 1.99
N THR A 105 -14.78 8.69 1.15
CA THR A 105 -16.23 8.55 1.26
C THR A 105 -16.66 7.97 2.60
N LEU A 106 -15.95 6.94 3.09
CA LEU A 106 -16.23 6.34 4.40
C LEU A 106 -16.05 7.35 5.54
N TYR A 107 -14.99 8.15 5.48
CA TYR A 107 -14.70 9.17 6.48
C TYR A 107 -15.73 10.31 6.44
N GLU A 108 -16.02 10.88 5.26
CA GLU A 108 -16.88 12.06 5.12
C GLU A 108 -18.38 11.76 5.22
N LYS A 109 -18.83 10.58 4.78
CA LYS A 109 -20.27 10.25 4.68
C LYS A 109 -20.77 9.30 5.75
N ALA A 110 -19.89 8.48 6.31
CA ALA A 110 -20.25 7.48 7.30
C ALA A 110 -19.47 7.62 8.62
N GLU A 111 -18.66 8.69 8.74
CA GLU A 111 -17.87 9.03 9.93
C GLU A 111 -16.96 7.89 10.43
N VAL A 112 -16.56 7.00 9.52
CA VAL A 112 -15.67 5.88 9.81
C VAL A 112 -14.29 6.42 10.16
N ARG A 113 -13.74 6.02 11.30
CA ARG A 113 -12.38 6.41 11.72
C ARG A 113 -11.41 5.25 11.82
N GLY A 114 -11.91 4.02 11.72
CA GLY A 114 -11.08 2.81 11.77
C GLY A 114 -11.76 1.55 11.23
N LEU A 115 -11.02 0.44 11.29
CA LEU A 115 -11.51 -0.87 10.80
C LEU A 115 -12.77 -1.34 11.54
N ASP A 116 -12.87 -1.10 12.85
CA ASP A 116 -14.02 -1.52 13.65
C ASP A 116 -15.32 -0.82 13.20
N ASP A 117 -15.26 0.48 12.91
CA ASP A 117 -16.38 1.25 12.38
C ASP A 117 -16.81 0.72 11.00
N LEU A 118 -15.84 0.39 10.15
CA LEU A 118 -16.09 -0.19 8.83
C LEU A 118 -16.76 -1.57 8.95
N GLU A 119 -16.27 -2.42 9.85
CA GLU A 119 -16.90 -3.72 10.11
C GLU A 119 -18.34 -3.58 10.62
N MET A 120 -18.59 -2.61 11.51
CA MET A 120 -19.95 -2.32 11.97
C MET A 120 -20.87 -1.89 10.82
N LEU A 121 -20.40 -1.04 9.90
CA LEU A 121 -21.18 -0.61 8.74
C LEU A 121 -21.53 -1.77 7.81
N ILE A 122 -20.58 -2.69 7.59
CA ILE A 122 -20.80 -3.91 6.81
C ILE A 122 -21.86 -4.79 7.49
N ARG A 123 -21.75 -5.01 8.81
CA ARG A 123 -22.72 -5.83 9.56
C ARG A 123 -24.13 -5.24 9.54
N LYS A 124 -24.26 -3.91 9.53
CA LYS A 124 -25.53 -3.20 9.42
C LYS A 124 -26.11 -3.18 8.00
N GLY A 125 -25.35 -3.60 6.98
CA GLY A 125 -25.77 -3.58 5.58
C GLY A 125 -25.86 -2.17 4.97
N ASN A 126 -25.21 -1.18 5.59
CA ASN A 126 -25.29 0.22 5.19
C ASN A 126 -24.14 0.66 4.27
N LEU A 127 -23.23 -0.25 3.90
CA LEU A 127 -22.03 0.08 3.14
C LEU A 127 -22.34 0.30 1.64
N ALA A 128 -23.10 -0.59 0.99
CA ALA A 128 -23.51 -0.45 -0.42
C ALA A 128 -24.46 0.73 -0.71
N GLY A 129 -24.92 1.46 0.31
CA GLY A 129 -25.70 2.69 0.14
C GLY A 129 -24.85 3.94 -0.10
N LEU A 130 -23.52 3.84 0.10
CA LEU A 130 -22.63 4.98 0.00
C LEU A 130 -22.24 5.29 -1.46
N PRO A 131 -22.04 6.58 -1.81
CA PRO A 131 -21.63 6.96 -3.15
C PRO A 131 -20.38 6.23 -3.63
N GLY A 132 -20.48 5.55 -4.78
CA GLY A 132 -19.35 4.81 -5.36
C GLY A 132 -19.07 3.44 -4.73
N ILE A 133 -19.83 3.02 -3.70
CA ILE A 133 -19.74 1.68 -3.12
C ILE A 133 -20.99 0.90 -3.50
N GLN A 134 -20.85 -0.02 -4.46
CA GLN A 134 -21.91 -0.95 -4.84
C GLN A 134 -21.77 -2.29 -4.13
N ARG A 135 -22.77 -3.17 -4.27
CA ARG A 135 -22.78 -4.51 -3.67
C ARG A 135 -21.50 -5.32 -3.93
N LYS A 136 -20.98 -5.27 -5.16
CA LYS A 136 -19.72 -5.94 -5.53
C LYS A 136 -18.50 -5.33 -4.82
N ALA A 137 -18.48 -4.01 -4.67
CA ALA A 137 -17.42 -3.32 -3.94
C ALA A 137 -17.48 -3.69 -2.45
N GLU A 138 -18.65 -3.66 -1.82
CA GLU A 138 -18.85 -4.12 -0.44
C GLU A 138 -18.38 -5.58 -0.25
N GLU A 139 -18.74 -6.49 -1.16
CA GLU A 139 -18.28 -7.88 -1.08
C GLU A 139 -16.75 -7.99 -1.13
N ASN A 140 -16.11 -7.21 -2.01
CA ASN A 140 -14.65 -7.15 -2.11
C ASN A 140 -14.02 -6.59 -0.84
N ILE A 141 -14.59 -5.52 -0.26
CA ILE A 141 -14.12 -4.92 0.99
C ILE A 141 -14.21 -5.94 2.13
N ARG A 142 -15.34 -6.64 2.26
CA ARG A 142 -15.52 -7.69 3.27
C ARG A 142 -14.46 -8.80 3.13
N LYS A 143 -14.26 -9.31 1.91
CA LYS A 143 -13.20 -10.30 1.63
C LYS A 143 -11.81 -9.75 1.94
N GLY A 144 -11.58 -8.48 1.66
CA GLY A 144 -10.34 -7.77 1.97
C GLY A 144 -10.06 -7.74 3.48
N ILE A 145 -11.07 -7.42 4.29
CA ILE A 145 -10.95 -7.40 5.77
C ILE A 145 -10.65 -8.81 6.29
N GLU A 146 -11.35 -9.83 5.82
CA GLU A 146 -11.06 -11.23 6.19
C GLU A 146 -9.62 -11.63 5.83
N THR A 147 -9.13 -11.18 4.68
CA THR A 147 -7.75 -11.44 4.24
C THR A 147 -6.75 -10.73 5.14
N LEU A 148 -7.02 -9.46 5.49
CA LEU A 148 -6.15 -8.67 6.37
C LEU A 148 -6.02 -9.32 7.76
N HIS A 149 -7.12 -9.82 8.32
CA HIS A 149 -7.11 -10.57 9.59
C HIS A 149 -6.29 -11.85 9.49
N ARG A 150 -6.48 -12.65 8.43
CA ARG A 150 -5.71 -13.88 8.21
C ARG A 150 -4.21 -13.65 8.04
N VAL A 151 -3.80 -12.51 7.46
CA VAL A 151 -2.38 -12.16 7.29
C VAL A 151 -1.70 -11.84 8.62
N ARG A 152 -2.45 -11.35 9.62
CA ARG A 152 -1.93 -11.11 10.97
C ARG A 152 -1.76 -12.38 11.80
N GLU A 153 -2.35 -13.50 11.38
CA GLU A 153 -2.26 -14.78 12.07
C GLU A 153 -1.06 -15.63 11.61
N ARG A 154 -0.32 -16.19 12.57
CA ARG A 154 0.72 -17.19 12.26
C ARG A 154 0.05 -18.52 11.94
N ASN A 155 0.42 -19.12 10.82
CA ASN A 155 -0.08 -20.45 10.45
C ASN A 155 0.81 -21.55 11.06
N PRO A 156 0.23 -22.62 11.63
CA PRO A 156 0.98 -23.77 12.08
C PRO A 156 1.80 -24.37 10.94
N LEU A 157 3.06 -24.69 11.27
CA LEU A 157 4.00 -25.27 10.34
C LEU A 157 3.44 -26.51 9.61
N GLY A 158 2.89 -27.47 10.37
CA GLY A 158 2.34 -28.70 9.79
C GLY A 158 1.24 -28.50 8.76
N LYS A 159 0.56 -27.35 8.76
CA LYS A 159 -0.44 -26.98 7.74
C LYS A 159 0.18 -26.25 6.55
N ALA A 160 1.16 -25.38 6.80
CA ALA A 160 1.75 -24.54 5.78
C ALA A 160 2.79 -25.26 4.90
N LEU A 161 3.63 -26.14 5.49
CA LEU A 161 4.69 -26.85 4.77
C LEU A 161 4.16 -27.73 3.61
N PRO A 162 3.13 -28.59 3.79
CA PRO A 162 2.63 -29.42 2.69
C PRO A 162 2.11 -28.61 1.50
N ILE A 163 1.51 -27.44 1.77
CA ILE A 163 1.01 -26.53 0.74
C ILE A 163 2.18 -25.89 -0.01
N ALA A 164 3.21 -25.44 0.71
CA ALA A 164 4.40 -24.84 0.11
C ALA A 164 5.14 -25.86 -0.79
N ASP A 165 5.27 -27.10 -0.33
CA ASP A 165 5.87 -28.19 -1.11
C ASP A 165 5.07 -28.52 -2.36
N ASP A 166 3.73 -28.54 -2.28
CA ASP A 166 2.89 -28.77 -3.46
C ASP A 166 3.06 -27.66 -4.51
N ILE A 167 3.14 -26.39 -4.09
CA ILE A 167 3.41 -25.27 -4.99
C ILE A 167 4.76 -25.44 -5.69
N VAL A 168 5.83 -25.75 -4.94
CA VAL A 168 7.17 -25.98 -5.52
C VAL A 168 7.14 -27.15 -6.51
N ARG A 169 6.47 -28.25 -6.16
CA ARG A 169 6.30 -29.42 -7.01
C ARG A 169 5.63 -29.05 -8.34
N ARG A 170 4.54 -28.29 -8.30
CA ARG A 170 3.81 -27.84 -9.51
C ARG A 170 4.63 -26.86 -10.35
N LEU A 171 5.38 -25.96 -9.72
CA LEU A 171 6.25 -25.02 -10.43
C LEU A 171 7.39 -25.75 -11.15
N ARG A 172 8.04 -26.73 -10.50
CA ARG A 172 9.06 -27.59 -11.12
C ARG A 172 8.52 -28.37 -12.32
N ALA A 173 7.28 -28.83 -12.24
CA ALA A 173 6.66 -29.59 -13.33
C ALA A 173 6.33 -28.74 -14.57
N LYS A 174 6.09 -27.43 -14.41
CA LYS A 174 5.63 -26.54 -15.49
C LYS A 174 6.69 -25.61 -16.06
N ALA A 175 7.80 -25.38 -15.36
CA ALA A 175 8.85 -24.49 -15.82
C ALA A 175 10.21 -25.18 -15.66
N PRO A 176 11.07 -25.21 -16.70
CA PRO A 176 12.44 -25.68 -16.61
C PRO A 176 13.31 -24.61 -15.94
N LEU A 177 12.92 -24.18 -14.74
CA LEU A 177 13.73 -23.34 -13.87
C LEU A 177 14.76 -24.24 -13.19
N GLY A 178 15.94 -23.69 -12.88
CA GLY A 178 17.00 -24.42 -12.19
C GLY A 178 16.59 -24.86 -10.77
N ARG A 179 17.12 -24.20 -9.73
CA ARG A 179 16.84 -24.58 -8.34
C ARG A 179 15.66 -23.79 -7.78
N ILE A 180 14.53 -24.45 -7.54
CA ILE A 180 13.39 -23.91 -6.80
C ILE A 180 13.41 -24.42 -5.36
N ALA A 181 13.35 -23.54 -4.38
CA ALA A 181 13.29 -23.88 -2.96
C ALA A 181 12.35 -22.92 -2.21
N VAL A 182 11.72 -23.41 -1.14
CA VAL A 182 10.93 -22.57 -0.25
C VAL A 182 11.87 -21.74 0.64
N ALA A 183 11.54 -20.46 0.84
CA ALA A 183 12.34 -19.52 1.62
C ALA A 183 11.55 -18.95 2.82
N GLY A 184 12.12 -17.96 3.52
CA GLY A 184 11.45 -17.28 4.63
C GLY A 184 11.45 -18.08 5.94
N SER A 185 10.52 -17.78 6.85
CA SER A 185 10.40 -18.45 8.15
C SER A 185 10.16 -19.95 8.01
N ILE A 186 9.49 -20.34 6.92
CA ILE A 186 9.26 -21.72 6.53
C ILE A 186 10.57 -22.49 6.22
N ARG A 187 11.69 -21.83 5.91
CA ARG A 187 12.97 -22.55 5.73
C ARG A 187 13.77 -22.69 7.04
N ARG A 188 13.38 -21.96 8.10
CA ARG A 188 14.18 -21.73 9.31
C ARG A 188 13.71 -22.50 10.54
N TRP A 189 12.77 -23.42 10.38
CA TRP A 189 12.35 -24.30 11.48
C TRP A 189 13.28 -25.49 11.63
#